data_AF-A0A970HXY5-F1
#
_entry.id   AF-A0A970HXY5-F1
#
_cell.length_a   1.000
_cell.length_b   1.000
_cell.length_c   1.000
_cell.angle_alpha   90.00
_cell.angle_beta   90.00
_cell.angle_gamma   90.00
#
_symmetry.space_group_name_H-M   'P 1'
#
loop_
_entity.id
_entity.type
_entity.pdbx_description
1 polymer ?
#
loop_
_entity_poly.entity_id
_entity_poly.type
_entity_poly.pdbx_seq_one_letter_code
_entity_poly.pdbx_strand_id
1 'polypeptide(L)'
;MLLKLFRGTGPGVIFLIVVTLGLMWLSAFICPGTGEAAIYESAPMPLYAVVKFMTGTSVYPGLVFTLLVLIFVLFLLVNFNTSVFFIGERTFYPALIYILLTSLLPSVQVLNPVLPAIVFLMLALKRIMGSYRKSGTAFNFFDAALFISIGSLFYANLIWFGALVFIGIIIMRPGNIIEITSSVTGLAIPYIILAGIYYVIGKDAGMLFAVTGENLFANPPVFALSRMETLTLFYTGLMVLAGMAFLLKLIDSRKIKSRKTFYLLLWTVIITVLIYFILPSASVELLWIIAVPVSYILSHYFIFVRKKMVPEIMFSVFFLLVFLVQLLSFF
;
A
#
# COMPACT_ATOMS: atom_id res chain seq x y z
N MET A 1 -10.47 -15.29 21.09
CA MET A 1 -10.10 -16.65 20.62
C MET A 1 -9.64 -16.62 19.17
N LEU A 2 -10.20 -15.72 18.36
CA LEU A 2 -9.93 -15.64 16.91
C LEU A 2 -8.49 -15.21 16.60
N LEU A 3 -7.94 -14.21 17.29
CA LEU A 3 -6.54 -13.78 17.09
C LEU A 3 -5.54 -14.91 17.40
N LYS A 4 -5.81 -15.73 18.42
CA LYS A 4 -4.93 -16.88 18.77
C LYS A 4 -4.78 -17.90 17.64
N LEU A 5 -5.80 -18.08 16.80
CA LEU A 5 -5.75 -19.02 15.66
C LEU A 5 -4.69 -18.64 14.64
N PHE A 6 -4.42 -17.35 14.48
CA PHE A 6 -3.49 -16.82 13.49
C PHE A 6 -2.06 -16.59 14.02
N ARG A 7 -1.79 -16.91 15.30
CA ARG A 7 -0.50 -16.63 15.94
C ARG A 7 0.64 -17.55 15.46
N GLY A 8 0.31 -18.72 14.92
CA GLY A 8 1.28 -19.70 14.46
C GLY A 8 1.96 -19.32 13.13
N THR A 9 2.98 -20.09 12.76
CA THR A 9 3.65 -20.01 11.45
C THR A 9 3.50 -21.29 10.61
N GLY A 10 2.66 -22.22 11.06
CA GLY A 10 2.43 -23.48 10.37
C GLY A 10 1.53 -23.34 9.13
N PRO A 11 1.47 -24.38 8.28
CA PRO A 11 0.64 -24.40 7.07
C PRO A 11 -0.84 -24.13 7.34
N GLY A 12 -1.37 -24.56 8.49
CA GLY A 12 -2.76 -24.30 8.88
C GLY A 12 -3.09 -22.81 9.00
N VAL A 13 -2.14 -21.97 9.42
CA VAL A 13 -2.35 -20.51 9.48
C VAL A 13 -2.41 -19.91 8.08
N ILE A 14 -1.57 -20.38 7.17
CA ILE A 14 -1.60 -19.96 5.76
C ILE A 14 -2.94 -20.32 5.13
N PHE A 15 -3.42 -21.55 5.38
CA PHE A 15 -4.74 -21.98 4.92
C PHE A 15 -5.86 -21.07 5.46
N LEU A 16 -5.86 -20.75 6.76
CA LEU A 16 -6.84 -19.83 7.34
C LEU A 16 -6.78 -18.42 6.73
N ILE A 17 -5.59 -17.92 6.38
CA ILE A 17 -5.42 -16.63 5.70
C ILE A 17 -6.01 -16.69 4.29
N VAL A 18 -5.79 -17.77 3.55
CA VAL A 18 -6.39 -17.98 2.22
C VAL A 18 -7.91 -18.06 2.30
N VAL A 19 -8.45 -18.77 3.29
CA VAL A 19 -9.90 -18.82 3.55
C VAL A 19 -10.43 -17.42 3.88
N THR A 20 -9.71 -16.66 4.71
CA THR A 20 -10.09 -15.27 5.05
C THR A 20 -10.08 -14.39 3.80
N LEU A 21 -9.07 -14.50 2.94
CA LEU A 21 -9.01 -13.77 1.67
C LEU A 21 -10.24 -14.09 0.81
N GLY A 22 -10.55 -15.38 0.61
CA GLY A 22 -11.71 -15.81 -0.16
C GLY A 22 -13.03 -15.29 0.39
N LEU A 23 -13.21 -15.35 1.72
CA LEU A 23 -14.41 -14.82 2.37
C LEU A 23 -14.57 -13.30 2.19
N MET A 24 -13.48 -12.54 2.32
CA MET A 24 -13.51 -11.08 2.25
C MET A 24 -13.56 -10.52 0.82
N TRP A 25 -13.35 -11.37 -0.18
CA TRP A 25 -13.40 -11.01 -1.60
C TRP A 25 -14.59 -11.62 -2.35
N LEU A 26 -15.40 -12.44 -1.68
CA LEU A 26 -16.53 -13.13 -2.30
C LEU A 26 -17.55 -12.15 -2.90
N SER A 27 -17.79 -11.04 -2.20
CA SER A 27 -18.65 -9.93 -2.65
C SER A 27 -18.25 -9.38 -4.02
N ALA A 28 -16.95 -9.11 -4.21
CA ALA A 28 -16.41 -8.55 -5.44
C ALA A 28 -16.63 -9.45 -6.68
N PHE A 29 -16.71 -10.78 -6.50
CA PHE A 29 -16.97 -11.72 -7.59
C PHE A 29 -18.46 -11.95 -7.87
N ILE A 30 -19.32 -11.89 -6.86
CA ILE A 30 -20.76 -12.15 -6.99
C ILE A 30 -21.51 -10.91 -7.44
N CYS A 31 -21.25 -9.77 -6.78
CA CYS A 31 -21.80 -8.47 -7.10
C CYS A 31 -20.63 -7.55 -7.47
N PRO A 32 -20.04 -7.71 -8.68
CA PRO A 32 -18.97 -6.82 -9.10
C PRO A 32 -19.52 -5.40 -9.12
N GLY A 33 -19.12 -4.59 -8.14
CA GLY A 33 -19.44 -3.17 -8.14
C GLY A 33 -18.92 -2.60 -9.46
N THR A 34 -19.81 -2.01 -10.25
CA THR A 34 -19.38 -1.12 -11.32
C THR A 34 -18.82 0.09 -10.60
N GLY A 35 -17.52 0.07 -10.29
CA GLY A 35 -16.85 1.20 -9.65
C GLY A 35 -17.27 2.47 -10.41
N GLU A 36 -17.85 3.43 -9.69
CA GLU A 36 -18.25 4.70 -10.29
C GLU A 36 -17.05 5.24 -11.07
N ALA A 37 -17.27 5.59 -12.33
CA ALA A 37 -16.22 5.87 -13.30
C ALA A 37 -15.15 6.79 -12.71
N ALA A 38 -14.05 6.19 -12.24
CA ALA A 38 -12.96 6.92 -11.63
C ALA A 38 -12.22 7.72 -12.71
N ILE A 39 -11.50 8.78 -12.35
CA ILE A 39 -10.70 9.60 -13.30
C ILE A 39 -9.76 8.72 -14.16
N TYR A 40 -9.29 7.61 -13.60
CA TYR A 40 -8.41 6.65 -14.28
C TYR A 40 -9.13 5.79 -15.35
N GLU A 41 -10.46 5.90 -15.47
CA GLU A 41 -11.25 5.39 -16.61
C GLU A 41 -11.15 6.30 -17.83
N SER A 42 -11.17 7.63 -17.65
CA SER A 42 -11.12 8.58 -18.76
C SER A 42 -9.70 8.85 -19.26
N ALA A 43 -8.74 9.00 -18.35
CA ALA A 43 -7.35 9.32 -18.68
C ALA A 43 -6.36 8.47 -17.87
N PRO A 44 -6.21 7.17 -18.16
CA PRO A 44 -5.30 6.31 -17.40
C PRO A 44 -3.82 6.69 -17.61
N MET A 45 -3.02 6.55 -16.55
CA MET A 45 -1.56 6.64 -16.68
C MET A 45 -1.03 5.53 -17.62
N PRO A 46 0.10 5.74 -18.32
CA PRO A 46 0.48 4.90 -19.46
C PRO A 46 0.65 3.41 -19.15
N LEU A 47 1.25 3.03 -18.03
CA LEU A 47 1.38 1.61 -17.68
C LEU A 47 0.05 1.01 -17.20
N TYR A 48 -0.81 1.81 -16.57
CA TYR A 48 -2.16 1.36 -16.23
C TYR A 48 -3.04 1.17 -17.47
N ALA A 49 -2.87 2.00 -18.50
CA ALA A 49 -3.53 1.82 -19.79
C ALA A 49 -3.16 0.47 -20.44
N VAL A 50 -1.91 0.03 -20.31
CA VAL A 50 -1.47 -1.30 -20.77
C VAL A 50 -2.18 -2.41 -19.99
N VAL A 51 -2.29 -2.27 -18.66
CA VAL A 51 -3.03 -3.25 -17.82
C VAL A 51 -4.49 -3.34 -18.28
N LYS A 52 -5.16 -2.20 -18.48
CA LYS A 52 -6.54 -2.17 -18.98
C LYS A 52 -6.69 -2.81 -20.34
N PHE A 53 -5.76 -2.54 -21.25
CA PHE A 53 -5.74 -3.17 -22.56
C PHE A 53 -5.63 -4.70 -22.45
N MET A 54 -4.80 -5.21 -21.52
CA MET A 54 -4.64 -6.65 -21.30
C MET A 54 -5.86 -7.31 -20.64
N THR A 55 -6.56 -6.62 -19.73
CA THR A 55 -7.74 -7.16 -19.05
C THR A 55 -9.00 -7.10 -19.91
N GLY A 56 -9.02 -6.25 -20.93
CA GLY A 56 -10.17 -6.06 -21.81
C GLY A 56 -11.35 -5.36 -21.14
N THR A 57 -12.53 -5.46 -21.75
CA THR A 57 -13.76 -4.78 -21.30
C THR A 57 -14.60 -5.58 -20.29
N SER A 58 -14.28 -6.86 -20.08
CA SER A 58 -14.97 -7.68 -19.09
C SER A 58 -14.45 -7.39 -17.68
N VAL A 59 -15.34 -7.43 -16.69
CA VAL A 59 -14.99 -7.15 -15.29
C VAL A 59 -14.16 -8.27 -14.67
N TYR A 60 -14.43 -9.53 -15.03
CA TYR A 60 -13.81 -10.69 -14.38
C TYR A 60 -12.29 -10.80 -14.57
N PRO A 61 -11.71 -10.58 -15.78
CA PRO A 61 -10.26 -10.56 -15.94
C PRO A 61 -9.58 -9.48 -15.07
N GLY A 62 -10.21 -8.31 -14.94
CA GLY A 62 -9.72 -7.24 -14.06
C GLY A 62 -9.71 -7.65 -12.59
N LEU A 63 -10.75 -8.34 -12.13
CA LEU A 63 -10.84 -8.90 -10.77
C LEU A 63 -9.77 -9.98 -10.53
N VAL A 64 -9.57 -10.89 -11.48
CA VAL A 64 -8.54 -11.93 -11.38
C VAL A 64 -7.14 -11.30 -11.32
N PHE A 65 -6.84 -10.34 -12.20
CA PHE A 65 -5.58 -9.60 -12.17
C PHE A 65 -5.35 -8.94 -10.81
N THR A 66 -6.37 -8.27 -10.30
CA THR A 66 -6.38 -7.58 -9.02
C THR A 66 -6.12 -8.53 -7.85
N LEU A 67 -6.76 -9.69 -7.83
CA LEU A 67 -6.55 -10.72 -6.81
C LEU A 67 -5.12 -11.30 -6.87
N LEU A 68 -4.58 -11.53 -8.07
CA LEU A 68 -3.21 -12.00 -8.26
C LEU A 68 -2.18 -10.98 -7.75
N VAL A 69 -2.39 -9.70 -8.05
CA VAL A 69 -1.55 -8.61 -7.54
C VAL A 69 -1.66 -8.52 -6.02
N LEU A 70 -2.85 -8.64 -5.44
CA LEU A 70 -3.02 -8.68 -3.99
C LEU A 70 -2.25 -9.84 -3.37
N ILE A 71 -2.37 -11.06 -3.88
CA ILE A 71 -1.62 -12.24 -3.38
C ILE A 71 -0.11 -11.96 -3.43
N PHE A 72 0.36 -11.33 -4.50
CA PHE A 72 1.77 -10.94 -4.62
C PHE A 72 2.17 -9.88 -3.58
N VAL A 73 1.32 -8.88 -3.31
CA VAL A 73 1.55 -7.88 -2.25
C VAL A 73 1.58 -8.53 -0.87
N LEU A 74 0.69 -9.48 -0.58
CA LEU A 74 0.69 -10.24 0.68
C LEU A 74 2.01 -11.00 0.86
N PHE A 75 2.50 -11.65 -0.20
CA PHE A 75 3.81 -12.28 -0.19
C PHE A 75 4.93 -11.27 0.08
N LEU A 76 4.92 -10.11 -0.60
CA LEU A 76 5.91 -9.05 -0.38
C LEU A 76 5.88 -8.51 1.04
N LEU A 77 4.70 -8.36 1.65
CA LEU A 77 4.55 -7.89 3.03
C LEU A 77 5.20 -8.86 4.03
N VAL A 78 4.94 -10.15 3.86
CA VAL A 78 5.57 -11.19 4.70
C VAL A 78 7.07 -11.24 4.44
N ASN A 79 7.50 -11.19 3.17
CA ASN A 79 8.91 -11.20 2.78
C ASN A 79 9.69 -10.02 3.34
N PHE A 80 9.09 -8.83 3.35
CA PHE A 80 9.73 -7.63 3.90
C PHE A 80 9.94 -7.76 5.41
N ASN A 81 8.95 -8.26 6.16
CA ASN A 81 9.15 -8.54 7.58
C ASN A 81 10.19 -9.64 7.83
N THR A 82 10.21 -10.72 7.05
CA THR A 82 11.17 -11.82 7.26
C THR A 82 12.60 -11.44 6.87
N SER A 83 12.78 -10.63 5.81
CA SER A 83 14.10 -10.18 5.36
C SER A 83 14.71 -9.09 6.24
N VAL A 84 13.90 -8.14 6.70
CA VAL A 84 14.37 -7.04 7.57
C VAL A 84 14.37 -7.45 9.05
N PHE A 85 13.45 -8.36 9.44
CA PHE A 85 13.22 -8.89 10.78
C PHE A 85 13.02 -7.79 11.84
N PHE A 86 12.13 -6.83 11.56
CA PHE A 86 11.93 -5.66 12.41
C PHE A 86 10.84 -5.83 13.47
N ILE A 87 9.83 -6.68 13.26
CA ILE A 87 8.83 -6.99 14.30
C ILE A 87 9.47 -7.80 15.43
N GLY A 88 10.42 -8.69 15.11
CA GLY A 88 11.13 -9.51 16.10
C GLY A 88 10.53 -10.89 16.36
N GLU A 89 9.44 -11.24 15.66
CA GLU A 89 8.87 -12.59 15.60
C GLU A 89 8.54 -12.93 14.14
N ARG A 90 8.64 -14.22 13.78
CA ARG A 90 8.12 -14.70 12.49
C ARG A 90 6.60 -14.79 12.61
N THR A 91 5.88 -14.05 11.77
CA THR A 91 4.42 -13.96 11.82
C THR A 91 3.85 -13.67 10.42
N PHE A 92 2.62 -14.12 10.19
CA PHE A 92 1.81 -13.80 9.01
C PHE A 92 0.77 -12.70 9.27
N TYR A 93 0.76 -12.09 10.47
CA TYR A 93 -0.17 -11.01 10.81
C TYR A 93 -0.17 -9.83 9.83
N PRO A 94 0.96 -9.38 9.26
CA PRO A 94 0.92 -8.28 8.29
C PRO A 94 0.03 -8.60 7.10
N ALA A 95 0.08 -9.83 6.58
CA ALA A 95 -0.78 -10.26 5.48
C ALA A 95 -2.26 -10.31 5.91
N LEU A 96 -2.56 -10.91 7.05
CA LEU A 96 -3.93 -11.01 7.56
C LEU A 96 -4.57 -9.64 7.77
N ILE A 97 -3.85 -8.74 8.43
CA ILE A 97 -4.34 -7.38 8.70
C ILE A 97 -4.46 -6.60 7.40
N TYR A 98 -3.54 -6.77 6.45
CA TYR A 98 -3.63 -6.13 5.14
C TYR A 98 -4.90 -6.55 4.41
N ILE A 99 -5.23 -7.85 4.36
CA ILE A 99 -6.49 -8.35 3.78
C ILE A 99 -7.69 -7.61 4.39
N LEU A 100 -7.79 -7.60 5.72
CA LEU A 100 -8.91 -6.97 6.41
C LEU A 100 -8.99 -5.46 6.16
N LEU A 101 -7.85 -4.76 6.13
CA LEU A 101 -7.80 -3.33 5.81
C LEU A 101 -8.25 -3.06 4.37
N THR A 102 -7.83 -3.88 3.41
CA THR A 102 -8.22 -3.71 2.00
C THR A 102 -9.67 -4.10 1.72
N SER A 103 -10.29 -4.84 2.64
CA SER A 103 -11.70 -5.25 2.58
C SER A 103 -12.63 -4.33 3.38
N LEU A 104 -12.15 -3.18 3.87
CA LEU A 104 -12.99 -2.20 4.54
C LEU A 104 -14.04 -1.57 3.63
N LEU A 105 -13.78 -1.55 2.33
CA LEU A 105 -14.57 -0.87 1.32
C LEU A 105 -14.73 -1.80 0.11
N PRO A 106 -15.87 -2.49 -0.04
CA PRO A 106 -16.12 -3.40 -1.15
C PRO A 106 -16.04 -2.72 -2.51
N SER A 107 -16.45 -1.46 -2.56
CA SER A 107 -16.40 -0.57 -3.74
C SER A 107 -15.01 -0.39 -4.36
N VAL A 108 -13.92 -0.53 -3.58
CA VAL A 108 -12.54 -0.42 -4.08
C VAL A 108 -11.90 -1.78 -4.39
N GLN A 109 -12.63 -2.89 -4.21
CA GLN A 109 -12.19 -4.25 -4.57
C GLN A 109 -12.39 -4.52 -6.07
N VAL A 110 -11.95 -3.59 -6.90
CA VAL A 110 -12.05 -3.61 -8.36
C VAL A 110 -10.67 -3.37 -8.98
N LEU A 111 -10.57 -3.49 -10.31
CA LEU A 111 -9.34 -3.12 -11.01
C LEU A 111 -9.03 -1.64 -10.77
N ASN A 112 -7.87 -1.39 -10.16
CA ASN A 112 -7.47 -0.08 -9.67
C ASN A 112 -5.98 0.17 -9.96
N PRO A 113 -5.57 1.38 -10.38
CA PRO A 113 -4.17 1.72 -10.67
C PRO A 113 -3.21 1.61 -9.47
N VAL A 114 -3.70 1.80 -8.25
CA VAL A 114 -2.93 1.75 -6.99
C VAL A 114 -2.40 0.35 -6.71
N LEU A 115 -3.11 -0.71 -7.12
CA LEU A 115 -2.71 -2.10 -6.86
C LEU A 115 -1.36 -2.46 -7.49
N PRO A 116 -1.15 -2.33 -8.81
CA PRO A 116 0.17 -2.56 -9.38
C PRO A 116 1.20 -1.52 -8.87
N ALA A 117 0.79 -0.28 -8.60
CA ALA A 117 1.67 0.76 -8.07
C ALA A 117 2.26 0.39 -6.69
N ILE A 118 1.48 -0.27 -5.83
CA ILE A 118 1.91 -0.62 -4.47
C ILE A 118 3.01 -1.69 -4.43
N VAL A 119 3.08 -2.53 -5.46
CA VAL A 119 4.19 -3.48 -5.64
C VAL A 119 5.50 -2.71 -5.72
N PHE A 120 5.53 -1.64 -6.51
CA PHE A 120 6.71 -0.80 -6.66
C PHE A 120 7.03 -0.01 -5.39
N LEU A 121 6.02 0.46 -4.64
CA LEU A 121 6.23 1.05 -3.31
C LEU A 121 6.91 0.07 -2.35
N MET A 122 6.45 -1.18 -2.31
CA MET A 122 7.03 -2.23 -1.48
C MET A 122 8.47 -2.56 -1.88
N LEU A 123 8.76 -2.62 -3.18
CA LEU A 123 10.12 -2.78 -3.69
C LEU A 123 11.01 -1.59 -3.33
N ALA A 124 10.49 -0.36 -3.42
CA ALA A 124 11.20 0.85 -3.00
C ALA A 124 11.53 0.85 -1.51
N LEU A 125 10.56 0.51 -0.64
CA LEU A 125 10.78 0.35 0.80
C LEU A 125 11.87 -0.69 1.09
N LYS A 126 11.86 -1.82 0.40
CA LYS A 126 12.90 -2.87 0.52
C LYS A 126 14.27 -2.35 0.10
N ARG A 127 14.37 -1.58 -0.99
CA ARG A 127 15.62 -0.99 -1.44
C ARG A 127 16.15 0.05 -0.46
N ILE A 128 15.31 0.95 0.04
CA ILE A 128 15.66 1.92 1.10
C ILE A 128 16.20 1.18 2.32
N MET A 129 15.53 0.12 2.80
CA MET A 129 16.04 -0.65 3.94
C MET A 129 17.37 -1.35 3.65
N GLY A 130 17.62 -1.73 2.39
CA GLY A 130 18.88 -2.33 1.96
C GLY A 130 20.07 -1.37 1.97
N SER A 131 19.85 -0.05 2.09
CA SER A 131 20.94 0.93 2.23
C SER A 131 21.47 1.03 3.67
N TYR A 132 20.77 0.43 4.64
CA TYR A 132 21.15 0.49 6.04
C TYR A 132 22.56 -0.09 6.26
N ARG A 133 23.48 0.79 6.70
CA ARG A 133 24.91 0.48 6.95
C ARG A 133 25.67 -0.12 5.75
N LYS A 134 25.22 0.13 4.51
CA LYS A 134 25.98 -0.23 3.31
C LYS A 134 27.24 0.64 3.21
N SER A 135 28.40 0.03 2.97
CA SER A 135 29.66 0.76 2.76
C SER A 135 29.66 1.49 1.41
N GLY A 136 30.32 2.64 1.32
CA GLY A 136 30.39 3.45 0.10
C GLY A 136 29.05 4.10 -0.27
N THR A 137 28.84 4.34 -1.57
CA THR A 137 27.61 4.94 -2.12
C THR A 137 26.48 3.91 -2.20
N ALA A 138 25.33 4.20 -1.60
CA ALA A 138 24.18 3.32 -1.65
C ALA A 138 23.31 3.59 -2.88
N PHE A 139 23.64 2.96 -4.02
CA PHE A 139 22.79 2.95 -5.24
C PHE A 139 21.37 2.40 -5.02
N ASN A 140 21.12 1.79 -3.86
CA ASN A 140 19.78 1.38 -3.48
C ASN A 140 18.77 2.55 -3.42
N PHE A 141 19.22 3.79 -3.17
CA PHE A 141 18.32 4.94 -3.21
C PHE A 141 17.92 5.31 -4.64
N PHE A 142 18.84 5.18 -5.60
CA PHE A 142 18.52 5.22 -7.03
C PHE A 142 17.49 4.14 -7.39
N ASP A 143 17.70 2.88 -6.99
CA ASP A 143 16.74 1.80 -7.25
C ASP A 143 15.36 2.10 -6.66
N ALA A 144 15.32 2.64 -5.44
CA ALA A 144 14.07 2.99 -4.77
C ALA A 144 13.33 4.10 -5.50
N ALA A 145 14.04 5.17 -5.88
CA ALA A 145 13.51 6.25 -6.69
C ALA A 145 12.98 5.76 -8.05
N LEU A 146 13.74 4.89 -8.71
CA LEU A 146 13.35 4.26 -9.97
C LEU A 146 12.05 3.48 -9.81
N PHE A 147 11.92 2.66 -8.76
CA PHE A 147 10.67 1.93 -8.50
C PHE A 147 9.51 2.88 -8.22
N ILE A 148 9.68 3.92 -7.41
CA ILE A 148 8.63 4.92 -7.18
C ILE A 148 8.18 5.56 -8.50
N SER A 149 9.11 5.94 -9.37
CA SER A 149 8.76 6.55 -10.66
C SER A 149 8.13 5.56 -11.64
N ILE A 150 8.51 4.28 -11.64
CA ILE A 150 7.80 3.27 -12.46
C ILE A 150 6.38 3.07 -11.91
N GLY A 151 6.22 2.98 -10.59
CA GLY A 151 4.92 2.84 -9.95
C GLY A 151 4.01 4.05 -10.20
N SER A 152 4.58 5.26 -10.33
CA SER A 152 3.80 6.45 -10.66
C SER A 152 3.25 6.46 -12.09
N LEU A 153 3.80 5.64 -13.00
CA LEU A 153 3.23 5.41 -14.32
C LEU A 153 2.00 4.48 -14.31
N PHE A 154 1.71 3.83 -13.18
CA PHE A 154 0.41 3.18 -12.93
C PHE A 154 -0.54 4.14 -12.20
N TYR A 155 -0.05 4.75 -11.11
CA TYR A 155 -0.83 5.66 -10.27
C TYR A 155 -0.05 6.95 -9.99
N ALA A 156 -0.44 8.06 -10.62
CA ALA A 156 0.35 9.29 -10.65
C ALA A 156 0.79 9.78 -9.26
N ASN A 157 -0.11 9.74 -8.28
CA ASN A 157 0.18 10.20 -6.91
C ASN A 157 1.28 9.40 -6.20
N LEU A 158 1.70 8.24 -6.72
CA LEU A 158 2.86 7.55 -6.18
C LEU A 158 4.16 8.37 -6.30
N ILE A 159 4.24 9.32 -7.25
CA ILE A 159 5.43 10.16 -7.43
C ILE A 159 5.81 10.95 -6.17
N TRP A 160 4.82 11.30 -5.35
CA TRP A 160 5.02 12.03 -4.09
C TRP A 160 5.75 11.19 -3.03
N PHE A 161 5.73 9.86 -3.14
CA PHE A 161 6.57 8.97 -2.34
C PHE A 161 8.05 9.05 -2.73
N GLY A 162 8.43 9.85 -3.73
CA GLY A 162 9.81 10.28 -3.95
C GLY A 162 10.38 10.99 -2.72
N ALA A 163 9.54 11.76 -1.99
CA ALA A 163 9.90 12.35 -0.70
C ALA A 163 10.35 11.29 0.32
N LEU A 164 9.74 10.11 0.30
CA LEU A 164 10.09 9.00 1.18
C LEU A 164 11.52 8.49 0.92
N VAL A 165 12.01 8.56 -0.32
CA VAL A 165 13.40 8.19 -0.65
C VAL A 165 14.38 9.14 0.03
N PHE A 166 14.14 10.46 -0.06
CA PHE A 166 14.99 11.47 0.59
C PHE A 166 14.95 11.38 2.12
N ILE A 167 13.76 11.17 2.70
CA ILE A 167 13.60 10.90 4.13
C ILE A 167 14.33 9.61 4.51
N GLY A 168 14.26 8.58 3.66
CA GLY A 168 14.98 7.33 3.80
C GLY A 168 16.50 7.52 3.85
N ILE A 169 17.06 8.43 3.03
CA ILE A 169 18.47 8.81 3.10
C ILE A 169 18.79 9.30 4.51
N ILE A 170 18.07 10.33 4.99
CA ILE A 170 18.28 10.96 6.30
C ILE A 170 18.17 9.94 7.45
N ILE A 171 17.16 9.06 7.40
CA ILE A 171 16.92 8.05 8.44
C ILE A 171 18.03 6.99 8.44
N MET A 172 18.43 6.49 7.28
CA MET A 172 19.30 5.31 7.20
C MET A 172 20.76 5.64 7.51
N ARG A 173 21.26 6.78 7.04
CA ARG A 173 22.69 7.19 7.13
C ARG A 173 22.83 8.70 6.93
N PRO A 174 23.96 9.33 7.36
CA PRO A 174 24.24 10.69 6.96
C PRO A 174 24.25 10.77 5.42
N GLY A 175 23.38 11.61 4.87
CA GLY A 175 23.14 11.67 3.44
C GLY A 175 24.36 12.15 2.66
N ASN A 176 24.64 11.49 1.53
CA ASN A 176 25.66 11.91 0.58
C ASN A 176 24.98 12.64 -0.60
N ILE A 177 25.59 13.72 -1.10
CA ILE A 177 25.10 14.43 -2.29
C ILE A 177 24.97 13.52 -3.52
N ILE A 178 25.86 12.52 -3.63
CA ILE A 178 25.80 11.51 -4.70
C ILE A 178 24.51 10.67 -4.57
N GLU A 179 24.08 10.36 -3.35
CA GLU A 179 22.86 9.59 -3.13
C GLU A 179 21.61 10.40 -3.47
N ILE A 180 21.60 11.68 -3.09
CA ILE A 180 20.51 12.61 -3.43
C ILE A 180 20.41 12.77 -4.95
N THR A 181 21.51 13.08 -5.64
CA THR A 181 21.54 13.24 -7.10
C THR A 181 21.20 11.93 -7.82
N SER A 182 21.68 10.78 -7.33
CA SER A 182 21.26 9.47 -7.87
C SER A 182 19.77 9.21 -7.66
N SER A 183 19.17 9.64 -6.55
CA SER A 183 17.73 9.47 -6.32
C SER A 183 16.91 10.34 -7.26
N VAL A 184 17.34 11.59 -7.51
CA VAL A 184 16.69 12.49 -8.47
C VAL A 184 16.75 11.90 -9.89
N THR A 185 17.91 11.39 -10.31
CA THR A 185 18.04 10.73 -11.62
C THR A 185 17.18 9.48 -11.71
N GLY A 186 17.12 8.66 -10.66
CA GLY A 186 16.22 7.50 -10.59
C GLY A 186 14.75 7.87 -10.77
N LEU A 187 14.29 8.99 -10.18
CA LEU A 187 12.92 9.50 -10.36
C LEU A 187 12.67 10.04 -11.77
N ALA A 188 13.68 10.60 -12.43
CA ALA A 188 13.53 11.21 -13.75
C ALA A 188 13.54 10.19 -14.90
N ILE A 189 14.33 9.12 -14.78
CA ILE A 189 14.59 8.17 -15.88
C ILE A 189 13.31 7.58 -16.50
N PRO A 190 12.33 7.03 -15.75
CA PRO A 190 11.14 6.44 -16.37
C PRO A 190 10.33 7.45 -17.18
N TYR A 191 10.22 8.69 -16.70
CA TYR A 191 9.54 9.77 -17.42
C TYR A 191 10.31 10.22 -18.68
N ILE A 192 11.64 10.29 -18.62
CA ILE A 192 12.49 10.59 -19.79
C ILE A 192 12.35 9.51 -20.86
N ILE A 193 12.41 8.23 -20.46
CA ILE A 193 12.22 7.09 -21.37
C ILE A 193 10.83 7.17 -22.02
N LEU A 194 9.79 7.40 -21.21
CA LEU A 194 8.42 7.48 -21.69
C LEU A 194 8.21 8.66 -22.67
N ALA A 195 8.80 9.82 -22.38
CA ALA A 195 8.80 10.96 -23.31
C ALA A 195 9.49 10.62 -24.64
N GLY A 196 10.62 9.91 -24.58
CA GLY A 196 11.31 9.40 -25.78
C GLY A 196 10.45 8.41 -26.58
N ILE A 197 9.73 7.51 -25.92
CA ILE A 197 8.78 6.58 -26.57
C ILE A 197 7.65 7.36 -27.26
N TYR A 198 7.09 8.37 -26.59
CA TYR A 198 6.03 9.21 -27.18
C TYR A 198 6.54 9.93 -28.43
N TYR A 199 7.74 10.50 -28.37
CA TYR A 199 8.38 11.14 -29.51
C TYR A 199 8.57 10.18 -30.70
N VAL A 200 9.08 8.97 -30.45
CA VAL A 200 9.31 7.97 -31.52
C VAL A 200 8.01 7.49 -32.16
N ILE A 201 6.91 7.39 -31.39
CA ILE A 201 5.58 7.00 -31.90
C ILE A 201 4.85 8.19 -32.57
N GLY A 202 5.48 9.37 -32.62
CA GLY A 202 4.88 10.58 -33.19
C GLY A 202 3.76 11.18 -32.33
N LYS A 203 3.69 10.81 -31.04
CA LYS A 203 2.80 11.46 -30.07
C LYS A 203 3.47 12.71 -29.51
N ASP A 204 2.68 13.75 -29.29
CA ASP A 204 3.15 14.96 -28.62
C ASP A 204 3.59 14.65 -27.18
N ALA A 205 4.79 15.08 -26.82
CA ALA A 205 5.29 15.01 -25.44
C ALA A 205 4.39 15.82 -24.48
N GLY A 206 3.73 16.88 -24.98
CA GLY A 206 2.73 17.65 -24.24
C GLY A 206 1.57 16.80 -23.70
N MET A 207 1.19 15.72 -24.42
CA MET A 207 0.13 14.81 -23.99
C MET A 207 0.49 14.08 -22.68
N LEU A 208 1.76 13.73 -22.48
CA LEU A 208 2.21 13.08 -21.25
C LEU A 208 2.05 14.02 -20.05
N PHE A 209 2.42 15.28 -20.21
CA PHE A 209 2.26 16.30 -19.17
C PHE A 209 0.78 16.59 -18.88
N ALA A 210 -0.06 16.64 -19.91
CA ALA A 210 -1.51 16.82 -19.76
C ALA A 210 -2.14 15.67 -18.97
N VAL A 211 -1.90 14.42 -19.38
CA VAL A 211 -2.43 13.22 -18.71
C VAL A 211 -1.92 13.12 -17.26
N THR A 212 -0.62 13.37 -17.06
CA THR A 212 -0.03 13.33 -15.71
C THR A 212 -0.62 14.44 -14.83
N GLY A 213 -0.80 15.64 -15.36
CA GLY A 213 -1.41 16.76 -14.65
C GLY A 213 -2.85 16.49 -14.26
N GLU A 214 -3.64 15.91 -15.17
CA GLU A 214 -5.02 15.50 -14.89
C GLU A 214 -5.08 14.45 -13.77
N ASN A 215 -4.24 13.41 -13.83
CA ASN A 215 -4.19 12.39 -12.78
C ASN A 215 -3.66 12.89 -11.43
N LEU A 216 -2.93 14.01 -11.40
CA LEU A 216 -2.39 14.59 -10.15
C LEU A 216 -3.32 15.63 -9.53
N PHE A 217 -4.12 16.34 -10.33
CA PHE A 217 -4.84 17.53 -9.86
C PHE A 217 -6.34 17.58 -10.22
N ALA A 218 -6.86 16.64 -11.01
CA ALA A 218 -8.31 16.58 -11.27
C ALA A 218 -9.08 16.11 -10.03
N ASN A 219 -10.34 16.54 -9.91
CA ASN A 219 -11.21 16.14 -8.80
C ASN A 219 -11.85 14.76 -9.09
N PRO A 220 -11.68 13.77 -8.19
CA PRO A 220 -12.34 12.48 -8.33
C PRO A 220 -13.86 12.64 -8.12
N PRO A 221 -14.65 11.68 -8.64
CA PRO A 221 -16.06 11.62 -8.30
C PRO A 221 -16.25 11.56 -6.78
N VAL A 222 -17.33 12.18 -6.30
CA VAL A 222 -17.67 12.21 -4.87
C VAL A 222 -17.99 10.80 -4.41
N PHE A 223 -17.15 10.26 -3.53
CA PHE A 223 -17.33 8.92 -3.01
C PHE A 223 -18.32 8.91 -1.84
N ALA A 224 -19.45 8.21 -1.99
CA ALA A 224 -20.46 8.08 -0.94
C ALA A 224 -20.13 6.88 -0.03
N LEU A 225 -19.85 7.17 1.25
CA LEU A 225 -19.64 6.13 2.26
C LEU A 225 -20.97 5.74 2.90
N SER A 226 -21.24 4.44 2.98
CA SER A 226 -22.34 3.93 3.77
C SER A 226 -22.10 4.16 5.27
N ARG A 227 -23.18 4.13 6.06
CA ARG A 227 -23.09 4.30 7.53
C ARG A 227 -22.21 3.21 8.18
N MET A 228 -22.27 1.98 7.65
CA MET A 228 -21.49 0.86 8.15
C MET A 228 -20.01 0.95 7.78
N GLU A 229 -19.69 1.38 6.57
CA GLU A 229 -18.30 1.66 6.17
C GLU A 229 -17.71 2.79 7.02
N THR A 230 -18.47 3.87 7.25
CA THR A 230 -18.05 4.99 8.09
C THR A 230 -17.74 4.56 9.52
N LEU A 231 -18.63 3.76 10.14
CA LEU A 231 -18.42 3.21 11.48
C LEU A 231 -17.16 2.32 11.53
N THR A 232 -16.97 1.48 10.51
CA THR A 232 -15.85 0.55 10.43
C THR A 232 -14.52 1.29 10.21
N LEU A 233 -14.50 2.33 9.37
CA LEU A 233 -13.35 3.22 9.19
C LEU A 233 -13.01 3.97 10.47
N PHE A 234 -14.01 4.50 11.18
CA PHE A 234 -13.80 5.17 12.46
C PHE A 234 -13.17 4.23 13.50
N TYR A 235 -13.72 3.03 13.65
CA TYR A 235 -13.17 2.01 14.54
C TYR A 235 -11.73 1.62 14.15
N THR A 236 -11.47 1.46 12.85
CA THR A 236 -10.13 1.20 12.32
C THR A 236 -9.18 2.33 12.67
N GLY A 237 -9.58 3.58 12.49
CA GLY A 237 -8.78 4.76 12.85
C GLY A 237 -8.37 4.76 14.32
N LEU A 238 -9.31 4.48 15.24
CA LEU A 238 -8.99 4.34 16.68
C LEU A 238 -7.99 3.21 16.94
N MET A 239 -8.15 2.07 16.26
CA MET A 239 -7.22 0.94 16.38
C MET A 239 -5.82 1.30 15.86
N VAL A 240 -5.72 2.03 14.74
CA VAL A 240 -4.44 2.53 14.20
C VAL A 240 -3.78 3.51 15.17
N LEU A 241 -4.52 4.46 15.73
CA LEU A 241 -4.00 5.41 16.72
C LEU A 241 -3.48 4.70 17.97
N ALA A 242 -4.21 3.72 18.49
CA ALA A 242 -3.77 2.89 19.61
C ALA A 242 -2.48 2.11 19.28
N GLY A 243 -2.40 1.52 18.08
CA GLY A 243 -1.21 0.82 17.60
C GLY A 243 0.00 1.73 17.44
N MET A 244 -0.19 2.93 16.89
CA MET A 244 0.85 3.95 16.74
C MET A 244 1.36 4.46 18.10
N ALA A 245 0.45 4.81 19.02
CA ALA A 245 0.82 5.27 20.36
C ALA A 245 1.64 4.20 21.11
N PHE A 246 1.23 2.94 21.00
CA PHE A 246 1.96 1.82 21.59
C PHE A 246 3.34 1.62 20.94
N LEU A 247 3.43 1.71 19.61
CA LEU A 247 4.69 1.60 18.88
C LEU A 247 5.67 2.69 19.33
N LEU A 248 5.24 3.94 19.36
CA LEU A 248 6.06 5.09 19.77
C LEU A 248 6.58 4.93 21.21
N LYS A 249 5.76 4.42 22.12
CA LYS A 249 6.18 4.15 23.52
C LYS A 249 7.31 3.12 23.61
N LEU A 250 7.38 2.17 22.69
CA LEU A 250 8.33 1.05 22.71
C LEU A 250 9.50 1.22 21.73
N ILE A 251 9.50 2.26 20.90
CA ILE A 251 10.40 2.35 19.75
C ILE A 251 11.88 2.42 20.16
N ASP A 252 12.19 3.10 21.26
CA ASP A 252 13.57 3.28 21.74
C ASP A 252 14.19 2.00 22.30
N SER A 253 13.35 1.08 22.80
CA SER A 253 13.77 -0.25 23.26
C SER A 253 14.13 -1.19 22.11
N ARG A 254 13.81 -0.83 20.85
CA ARG A 254 14.05 -1.68 19.68
C ARG A 254 15.45 -1.51 19.13
N LYS A 255 15.95 -2.59 18.51
CA LYS A 255 17.20 -2.59 17.74
C LYS A 255 17.18 -1.45 16.72
N ILE A 256 18.33 -0.80 16.50
CA ILE A 256 18.46 0.38 15.63
C ILE A 256 17.83 0.15 14.25
N LYS A 257 18.12 -0.99 13.60
CA LYS A 257 17.55 -1.35 12.29
C LYS A 257 16.02 -1.39 12.32
N SER A 258 15.44 -2.05 13.33
CA SER A 258 13.98 -2.16 13.50
C SER A 258 13.32 -0.79 13.73
N ARG A 259 13.90 0.04 14.60
CA ARG A 259 13.45 1.41 14.85
C ARG A 259 13.46 2.28 13.57
N LYS A 260 14.54 2.23 12.78
CA LYS A 260 14.61 2.95 11.49
C LYS A 260 13.57 2.46 10.49
N THR A 261 13.28 1.15 10.46
CA THR A 261 12.18 0.61 9.65
C THR A 261 10.83 1.16 10.09
N PHE A 262 10.55 1.19 11.39
CA PHE A 262 9.30 1.76 11.90
C PHE A 262 9.16 3.26 11.61
N TYR A 263 10.25 4.05 11.73
CA TYR A 263 10.21 5.45 11.30
C TYR A 263 9.90 5.60 9.82
N LEU A 264 10.48 4.79 8.94
CA LEU A 264 10.18 4.80 7.51
C LEU A 264 8.68 4.49 7.24
N LEU A 265 8.12 3.50 7.94
CA LEU A 265 6.70 3.16 7.84
C LEU A 265 5.79 4.28 8.36
N LEU A 266 6.16 4.93 9.47
CA LEU A 266 5.42 6.09 9.99
C LEU A 266 5.44 7.28 9.01
N TRP A 267 6.57 7.55 8.37
CA TRP A 267 6.65 8.55 7.30
C TRP A 267 5.81 8.18 6.08
N THR A 268 5.69 6.89 5.76
CA THR A 268 4.79 6.41 4.70
C THR A 268 3.33 6.74 5.05
N VAL A 269 2.91 6.55 6.31
CA VAL A 269 1.59 6.98 6.78
C VAL A 269 1.41 8.49 6.65
N ILE A 270 2.37 9.28 7.16
CA ILE A 270 2.29 10.74 7.13
C ILE A 270 2.15 11.24 5.69
N ILE A 271 2.99 10.76 4.77
CA ILE A 271 2.91 11.14 3.35
C ILE A 271 1.56 10.76 2.76
N THR A 272 1.04 9.57 3.04
CA THR A 272 -0.27 9.13 2.51
C THR A 272 -1.41 10.03 3.00
N VAL A 273 -1.38 10.39 4.29
CA VAL A 273 -2.36 11.31 4.89
C VAL A 273 -2.25 12.71 4.28
N LEU A 274 -1.03 13.22 4.09
CA LEU A 274 -0.81 14.51 3.44
C LEU A 274 -1.32 14.53 2.00
N ILE A 275 -1.02 13.49 1.22
CA ILE A 275 -1.54 13.33 -0.16
C ILE A 275 -3.06 13.36 -0.14
N TYR A 276 -3.72 12.61 0.76
CA TYR A 276 -5.17 12.57 0.86
C TYR A 276 -5.83 13.92 1.14
N PHE A 277 -5.23 14.77 1.99
CA PHE A 277 -5.80 16.07 2.34
C PHE A 277 -5.39 17.22 1.42
N ILE A 278 -4.22 17.14 0.77
CA ILE A 278 -3.67 18.24 -0.03
C ILE A 278 -4.04 18.10 -1.50
N LEU A 279 -4.04 16.88 -2.04
CA LEU A 279 -4.20 16.67 -3.47
C LEU A 279 -5.66 16.40 -3.82
N PRO A 280 -6.25 17.18 -4.75
CA PRO A 280 -7.63 16.96 -5.17
C PRO A 280 -7.83 15.56 -5.76
N SER A 281 -6.85 15.05 -6.52
CA SER A 281 -6.90 13.73 -7.17
C SER A 281 -6.86 12.54 -6.21
N ALA A 282 -6.59 12.78 -4.92
CA ALA A 282 -6.50 11.71 -3.94
C ALA A 282 -7.90 11.13 -3.67
N SER A 283 -8.08 9.86 -4.05
CA SER A 283 -9.30 9.11 -3.79
C SER A 283 -9.12 8.15 -2.61
N VAL A 284 -10.22 7.50 -2.24
CA VAL A 284 -10.31 6.48 -1.19
C VAL A 284 -9.39 5.28 -1.46
N GLU A 285 -8.96 5.11 -2.71
CA GLU A 285 -7.96 4.13 -3.13
C GLU A 285 -6.60 4.24 -2.41
N LEU A 286 -6.27 5.41 -1.84
CA LEU A 286 -5.08 5.55 -0.97
C LEU A 286 -5.12 4.63 0.26
N LEU A 287 -6.30 4.08 0.59
CA LEU A 287 -6.45 3.02 1.58
C LEU A 287 -5.50 1.83 1.32
N TRP A 288 -5.30 1.44 0.06
CA TRP A 288 -4.39 0.36 -0.31
C TRP A 288 -2.95 0.66 0.10
N ILE A 289 -2.52 1.91 -0.12
CA ILE A 289 -1.17 2.39 0.22
C ILE A 289 -0.99 2.50 1.73
N ILE A 290 -1.90 3.17 2.44
CA ILE A 290 -1.79 3.34 3.90
C ILE A 290 -1.89 2.00 4.64
N ALA A 291 -2.61 1.03 4.07
CA ALA A 291 -2.73 -0.31 4.66
C ALA A 291 -1.38 -1.03 4.78
N VAL A 292 -0.39 -0.73 3.94
CA VAL A 292 0.96 -1.33 4.02
C VAL A 292 1.62 -1.04 5.38
N PRO A 293 1.93 0.22 5.74
CA PRO A 293 2.55 0.51 7.03
C PRO A 293 1.62 0.20 8.20
N VAL A 294 0.31 0.43 8.06
CA VAL A 294 -0.67 0.17 9.12
C VAL A 294 -0.72 -1.32 9.48
N SER A 295 -0.64 -2.23 8.49
CA SER A 295 -0.62 -3.67 8.73
C SER A 295 0.53 -4.09 9.66
N TYR A 296 1.70 -3.48 9.52
CA TYR A 296 2.85 -3.76 10.38
C TYR A 296 2.71 -3.13 11.77
N ILE A 297 2.21 -1.90 11.86
CA ILE A 297 2.00 -1.20 13.13
C ILE A 297 1.00 -1.98 13.99
N LEU A 298 -0.11 -2.41 13.41
CA LEU A 298 -1.11 -3.22 14.10
C LEU A 298 -0.60 -4.62 14.43
N SER A 299 0.16 -5.25 13.52
CA SER A 299 0.82 -6.54 13.81
C SER A 299 1.73 -6.43 15.03
N HIS A 300 2.52 -5.36 15.12
CA HIS A 300 3.39 -5.11 16.27
C HIS A 300 2.59 -4.94 17.57
N TYR A 301 1.50 -4.17 17.54
CA TYR A 301 0.59 -4.02 18.67
C TYR A 301 0.03 -5.38 19.14
N PHE A 302 -0.54 -6.18 18.23
CA PHE A 302 -1.17 -7.46 18.59
C PHE A 302 -0.19 -8.52 19.09
N ILE A 303 1.10 -8.42 18.75
CA ILE A 303 2.14 -9.35 19.22
C ILE A 303 2.61 -8.99 20.63
N PHE A 304 2.93 -7.71 20.87
CA PHE A 304 3.70 -7.29 22.04
C PHE A 304 2.88 -6.80 23.23
N VAL A 305 1.56 -6.60 23.09
CA VAL A 305 0.71 -6.24 24.22
C VAL A 305 0.63 -7.38 25.24
N ARG A 306 0.97 -7.07 26.50
CA ARG A 306 1.04 -8.05 27.61
C ARG A 306 -0.32 -8.67 27.93
N LYS A 307 -1.35 -7.84 28.11
CA LYS A 307 -2.72 -8.31 28.42
C LYS A 307 -3.43 -8.71 27.13
N LYS A 308 -3.39 -10.02 26.83
CA LYS A 308 -3.90 -10.58 25.57
C LYS A 308 -5.40 -10.31 25.33
N MET A 309 -6.19 -10.08 26.37
CA MET A 309 -7.64 -9.84 26.24
C MET A 309 -7.98 -8.62 25.36
N VAL A 310 -7.25 -7.50 25.49
CA VAL A 310 -7.57 -6.27 24.76
C VAL A 310 -7.31 -6.42 23.25
N PRO A 311 -6.10 -6.86 22.80
CA PRO A 311 -5.86 -7.22 21.40
C PRO A 311 -6.86 -8.20 20.81
N GLU A 312 -7.26 -9.21 21.61
CA GLU A 312 -8.18 -10.25 21.15
C GLU A 312 -9.57 -9.68 20.85
N ILE A 313 -10.10 -8.83 21.74
CA ILE A 313 -11.39 -8.15 21.57
C ILE A 313 -11.30 -7.19 20.39
N MET A 314 -10.24 -6.37 20.35
CA MET A 314 -10.03 -5.41 19.27
C MET A 314 -10.02 -6.08 17.90
N PHE A 315 -9.25 -7.16 17.76
CA PHE A 315 -9.17 -7.90 16.51
C PHE A 315 -10.49 -8.61 16.16
N SER A 316 -11.18 -9.19 17.14
CA SER A 316 -12.45 -9.89 16.88
C SER A 316 -13.55 -8.92 16.45
N VAL A 317 -13.65 -7.75 17.07
CA VAL A 317 -14.60 -6.69 16.66
C VAL A 317 -14.22 -6.16 15.28
N PHE A 318 -12.94 -5.92 15.01
CA PHE A 318 -12.46 -5.51 13.68
C PHE A 318 -12.87 -6.51 12.59
N PHE A 319 -12.59 -7.81 12.81
CA PHE A 319 -12.94 -8.87 11.88
C PHE A 319 -14.44 -8.93 11.62
N LEU A 320 -15.27 -8.85 12.67
CA LEU A 320 -16.72 -8.88 12.55
C LEU A 320 -17.28 -7.67 11.80
N LEU A 321 -16.76 -6.46 12.07
CA LEU A 321 -17.20 -5.26 11.35
C LEU A 321 -16.87 -5.34 9.86
N VAL A 322 -15.64 -5.75 9.50
CA VAL A 322 -15.25 -5.95 8.10
C VAL A 322 -16.12 -7.01 7.44
N PHE A 323 -16.37 -8.13 8.12
CA PHE A 323 -17.24 -9.19 7.62
C PHE A 323 -18.68 -8.71 7.40
N LEU A 324 -19.23 -7.90 8.31
CA LEU A 324 -20.57 -7.32 8.17
C LEU A 324 -20.65 -6.35 6.99
N VAL A 325 -19.63 -5.51 6.77
CA VAL A 325 -19.57 -4.64 5.58
C VAL A 325 -19.59 -5.48 4.30
N GLN A 326 -18.81 -6.56 4.26
CA GLN A 326 -18.78 -7.47 3.12
C GLN A 326 -20.12 -8.20 2.90
N LEU A 327 -20.79 -8.64 3.97
CA LEU A 327 -22.10 -9.26 3.88
C LEU A 327 -23.19 -8.31 3.39
N LEU A 328 -23.17 -7.06 3.88
CA LEU A 328 -24.14 -6.05 3.47
C LEU A 328 -23.96 -5.64 2.01
N SER A 329 -22.77 -5.76 1.44
CA SER A 329 -22.52 -5.46 0.03
C SER A 329 -23.21 -6.41 -0.96
N PHE A 330 -23.75 -7.54 -0.50
CA PHE A 330 -24.56 -8.43 -1.35
C PHE A 330 -26.00 -7.96 -1.53
N PHE A 331 -26.49 -7.07 -0.66
CA PHE A 331 -27.90 -6.63 -0.60
C PHE A 331 -28.02 -5.16 -0.97
#